data_AF-A0A8T3N950-F1
#
_entry.id   AF-A0A8T3N950-F1
#
_cell.length_a   1.000
_cell.length_b   1.000
_cell.length_c   1.000
_cell.angle_alpha   90.00
_cell.angle_beta   90.00
_cell.angle_gamma   90.00
#
_symmetry.space_group_name_H-M   'P 1'
#
loop_
_entity.id
_entity.type
_entity.pdbx_description
1 polymer ?
#
loop_
_entity_poly.entity_id
_entity_poly.type
_entity_poly.pdbx_seq_one_letter_code
_entity_poly.pdbx_strand_id
1 'polypeptide(L)'
;MSDAGGEAALRPRPFQLRRLGVVMEPAPGDEREVEGVLNPAAARGSDRELYLFPRLVARGNHSRIGLARVRFGADGDPVGVERLGVALEPTAAYEALGCEDPRVTFVEPLGVYVMTYTAFSPRGACIALATSRDLLAWERLGPVRFVCHQGVDFGDVPNKDAFFFPEAIPDMDGRQAVALVHRPLFPGTEPEMVVGEPTPRAVDMPHESIWLSYVPLESCMADVRELGHFRAHHRLLSPVAPWERVKVGGGTPPIRTDDGWLMLYHGVSGDPGGDGRPRRLQYSAGALVLDQHDPRIIRYRSPEPVLAPELPEEMLGIVANVVFPTAVDCRHDLGRPELVDVYYGMADNRIGAARLELPDRLPPDALADPPGGRV
;
A
#
# COMPACT_ATOMS: atom_id res chain seq x y z
N MET A 1 -19.02 -8.22 -53.22
CA MET A 1 -17.60 -8.23 -52.80
C MET A 1 -17.21 -6.77 -52.63
N SER A 2 -16.86 -6.23 -51.48
CA SER A 2 -16.46 -6.77 -50.19
C SER A 2 -16.83 -5.73 -49.13
N ASP A 3 -17.42 -6.19 -48.04
CA ASP A 3 -17.74 -5.42 -46.84
C ASP A 3 -16.43 -5.16 -46.07
N ALA A 4 -16.08 -3.89 -45.90
CA ALA A 4 -14.91 -3.48 -45.10
C ALA A 4 -15.41 -2.81 -43.83
N GLY A 5 -15.88 -3.63 -42.90
CA GLY A 5 -16.11 -3.23 -41.51
C GLY A 5 -14.77 -2.89 -40.87
N GLY A 6 -14.42 -1.60 -40.88
CA GLY A 6 -13.32 -1.09 -40.07
C GLY A 6 -13.71 -1.19 -38.60
N GLU A 7 -13.14 -2.16 -37.91
CA GLU A 7 -13.16 -2.27 -36.46
C GLU A 7 -12.46 -1.02 -35.91
N ALA A 8 -13.23 -0.07 -35.38
CA ALA A 8 -12.66 1.09 -34.71
C ALA A 8 -11.87 0.57 -33.50
N ALA A 9 -10.54 0.56 -33.61
CA ALA A 9 -9.66 0.18 -32.52
C ALA A 9 -9.98 1.06 -31.30
N LEU A 10 -10.69 0.48 -30.33
CA LEU A 10 -11.04 1.13 -29.07
C LEU A 10 -9.74 1.60 -28.42
N ARG A 11 -9.63 2.90 -28.15
CA ARG A 11 -8.52 3.42 -27.35
C ARG A 11 -8.55 2.74 -25.98
N PRO A 12 -7.42 2.26 -25.46
CA PRO A 12 -7.39 1.63 -24.14
C PRO A 12 -7.90 2.62 -23.08
N ARG A 13 -8.79 2.14 -22.21
CA ARG A 13 -9.39 2.95 -21.15
C ARG A 13 -8.37 3.17 -20.03
N PRO A 14 -8.27 4.37 -19.45
CA PRO A 14 -7.44 4.59 -18.28
C PRO A 14 -7.94 3.74 -17.10
N PHE A 15 -7.04 3.41 -16.16
CA PHE A 15 -7.42 2.79 -14.89
C PHE A 15 -8.43 3.69 -14.18
N GLN A 16 -9.59 3.15 -13.81
CA GLN A 16 -10.63 3.85 -13.07
C GLN A 16 -11.22 2.94 -12.00
N LEU A 17 -11.39 3.49 -10.79
CA LEU A 17 -12.04 2.80 -9.69
C LEU A 17 -13.50 3.23 -9.57
N ARG A 18 -14.42 2.26 -9.64
CA ARG A 18 -15.84 2.47 -9.35
C ARG A 18 -16.11 2.18 -7.87
N ARG A 19 -16.55 3.18 -7.11
CA ARG A 19 -16.92 2.99 -5.69
C ARG A 19 -18.05 1.98 -5.54
N LEU A 20 -17.91 1.08 -4.56
CA LEU A 20 -18.90 0.09 -4.15
C LEU A 20 -19.62 0.52 -2.86
N GLY A 21 -19.01 1.41 -2.08
CA GLY A 21 -19.59 1.99 -0.86
C GLY A 21 -18.74 1.72 0.38
N VAL A 22 -19.31 2.02 1.54
CA VAL A 22 -18.69 1.79 2.85
C VAL A 22 -18.85 0.32 3.26
N VAL A 23 -17.76 -0.30 3.70
CA VAL A 23 -17.70 -1.72 4.09
C VAL A 23 -17.55 -1.89 5.60
N MET A 24 -16.87 -0.96 6.28
CA MET A 24 -16.71 -1.02 7.74
C MET A 24 -16.65 0.38 8.33
N GLU A 25 -17.44 0.62 9.37
CA GLU A 25 -17.42 1.84 10.19
C GLU A 25 -17.23 1.47 11.66
N PRO A 26 -16.74 2.40 12.51
CA PRO A 26 -16.66 2.18 13.96
C PRO A 26 -17.99 1.71 14.54
N ALA A 27 -17.95 0.63 15.32
CA ALA A 27 -19.10 0.10 16.01
C ALA A 27 -19.48 1.06 17.16
N PRO A 28 -20.76 1.45 17.26
CA PRO A 28 -21.21 2.30 18.35
C PRO A 28 -20.86 1.71 19.72
N GLY A 29 -20.09 2.45 20.52
CA GLY A 29 -19.73 2.06 21.88
C GLY A 29 -18.51 1.13 22.00
N ASP A 30 -17.86 0.72 20.91
CA ASP A 30 -16.61 -0.05 21.01
C ASP A 30 -15.41 0.87 21.23
N GLU A 31 -14.88 0.87 22.45
CA GLU A 31 -13.74 1.71 22.82
C GLU A 31 -12.46 1.41 22.03
N ARG A 32 -12.35 0.21 21.44
CA ARG A 32 -11.15 -0.23 20.71
C ARG A 32 -11.01 0.42 19.33
N GLU A 33 -12.12 0.93 18.80
CA GLU A 33 -12.22 1.51 17.46
C GLU A 33 -12.97 2.85 17.44
N VAL A 34 -13.18 3.48 18.61
CA VAL A 34 -13.95 4.72 18.77
C VAL A 34 -13.42 5.91 17.97
N GLU A 35 -12.12 5.92 17.65
CA GLU A 35 -11.52 6.94 16.79
C GLU A 35 -11.48 6.51 15.32
N GLY A 36 -11.65 5.23 15.00
CA GLY A 36 -11.71 4.81 13.60
C GLY A 36 -11.43 3.34 13.36
N VAL A 37 -11.88 2.88 12.19
CA VAL A 37 -11.49 1.60 11.56
C VAL A 37 -10.86 1.92 10.22
N LEU A 38 -9.55 1.74 10.10
CA LEU A 38 -8.76 2.35 9.03
C LEU A 38 -8.00 1.30 8.22
N ASN A 39 -7.63 1.66 6.99
CA ASN A 39 -6.45 1.15 6.27
C ASN A 39 -6.21 -0.37 6.38
N PRO A 40 -7.17 -1.21 5.93
CA PRO A 40 -7.08 -2.65 6.16
C PRO A 40 -6.08 -3.33 5.21
N ALA A 41 -5.42 -4.38 5.70
CA ALA A 41 -4.93 -5.42 4.80
C ALA A 41 -6.09 -6.33 4.37
N ALA A 42 -5.90 -7.11 3.30
CA ALA A 42 -6.82 -8.15 2.89
C ALA A 42 -6.09 -9.40 2.41
N ALA A 43 -6.66 -10.57 2.67
CA ALA A 43 -6.21 -11.83 2.11
C ALA A 43 -7.35 -12.85 2.12
N ARG A 44 -7.36 -13.73 1.12
CA ARG A 44 -8.24 -14.90 1.13
C ARG A 44 -7.60 -16.06 1.88
N GLY A 45 -8.39 -16.69 2.75
CA GLY A 45 -7.98 -17.90 3.47
C GLY A 45 -8.08 -19.16 2.60
N SER A 46 -7.58 -20.27 3.15
CA SER A 46 -7.72 -21.59 2.51
C SER A 46 -9.18 -22.06 2.39
N ASP A 47 -10.07 -21.49 3.20
CA ASP A 47 -11.51 -21.64 3.16
C ASP A 47 -12.20 -20.78 2.08
N ARG A 48 -11.42 -20.00 1.32
CA ARG A 48 -11.84 -19.07 0.25
C ARG A 48 -12.59 -17.83 0.75
N GLU A 49 -12.75 -17.67 2.05
CA GLU A 49 -13.31 -16.46 2.64
C GLU A 49 -12.31 -15.31 2.53
N LEU A 50 -12.83 -14.08 2.37
CA LEU A 50 -12.01 -12.88 2.36
C LEU A 50 -11.96 -12.27 3.76
N TYR A 51 -10.75 -12.06 4.27
CA TYR A 51 -10.50 -11.42 5.55
C TYR A 51 -9.91 -10.03 5.36
N LEU A 52 -10.41 -9.07 6.15
CA LEU A 52 -9.79 -7.76 6.34
C LEU A 52 -9.08 -7.71 7.69
N PHE A 53 -7.95 -7.02 7.71
CA PHE A 53 -7.17 -6.71 8.91
C PHE A 53 -7.15 -5.20 9.12
N PRO A 54 -8.22 -4.59 9.65
CA PRO A 54 -8.31 -3.15 9.84
C PRO A 54 -7.40 -2.65 10.97
N ARG A 55 -6.86 -1.44 10.85
CA ARG A 55 -6.34 -0.69 11.99
C ARG A 55 -7.51 -0.19 12.84
N LEU A 56 -7.63 -0.70 14.05
CA LEU A 56 -8.64 -0.25 15.03
C LEU A 56 -8.02 0.78 15.98
N VAL A 57 -8.57 1.99 15.98
CA VAL A 57 -8.04 3.13 16.71
C VAL A 57 -8.90 3.43 17.93
N ALA A 58 -8.31 3.26 19.12
CA ALA A 58 -8.92 3.69 20.37
C ALA A 58 -8.50 5.11 20.70
N ARG A 59 -9.14 5.67 21.73
CA ARG A 59 -8.87 7.02 22.23
C ARG A 59 -7.38 7.30 22.40
N GLY A 60 -6.93 8.44 21.87
CA GLY A 60 -5.53 8.86 21.95
C GLY A 60 -4.64 8.19 20.90
N ASN A 61 -5.21 7.78 19.77
CA ASN A 61 -4.52 7.11 18.66
C ASN A 61 -3.80 5.80 19.03
N HIS A 62 -4.19 5.16 20.13
CA HIS A 62 -3.68 3.82 20.44
C HIS A 62 -4.26 2.84 19.41
N SER A 63 -3.43 2.14 18.65
CA SER A 63 -3.88 1.34 17.51
C SER A 63 -3.55 -0.15 17.64
N ARG A 64 -4.41 -1.01 17.08
CA ARG A 64 -4.20 -2.45 16.97
C ARG A 64 -4.70 -2.95 15.62
N ILE A 65 -4.40 -4.18 15.26
CA ILE A 65 -4.86 -4.79 14.01
C ILE A 65 -6.01 -5.75 14.31
N GLY A 66 -7.19 -5.40 13.82
CA GLY A 66 -8.40 -6.22 13.90
C GLY A 66 -8.36 -7.42 12.97
N LEU A 67 -9.35 -8.29 13.12
CA LEU A 67 -9.68 -9.36 12.19
C LEU A 67 -11.17 -9.30 11.89
N ALA A 68 -11.51 -9.19 10.62
CA ALA A 68 -12.89 -9.18 10.16
C ALA A 68 -13.05 -10.02 8.88
N ARG A 69 -14.18 -10.70 8.74
CA ARG A 69 -14.54 -11.43 7.50
C ARG A 69 -15.48 -10.57 6.66
N VAL A 70 -15.20 -10.42 5.38
CA VAL A 70 -16.05 -9.67 4.45
C VAL A 70 -17.34 -10.43 4.21
N ARG A 71 -18.46 -9.71 4.20
CA ARG A 71 -19.77 -10.22 3.78
C ARG A 71 -20.05 -9.72 2.38
N PHE A 72 -20.36 -10.65 1.48
CA PHE A 72 -20.73 -10.35 0.10
C PHE A 72 -22.25 -10.40 -0.09
N GLY A 73 -22.77 -9.48 -0.92
CA GLY A 73 -24.16 -9.46 -1.37
C GLY A 73 -24.44 -10.53 -2.42
N ALA A 74 -25.69 -10.59 -2.87
CA ALA A 74 -26.12 -11.56 -3.88
C ALA A 74 -25.49 -11.34 -5.27
N ASP A 75 -25.08 -10.11 -5.56
CA ASP A 75 -24.33 -9.69 -6.76
C ASP A 75 -22.81 -9.90 -6.62
N GLY A 76 -22.36 -10.36 -5.46
CA GLY A 76 -20.95 -10.57 -5.14
C GLY A 76 -20.23 -9.31 -4.66
N ASP A 77 -20.88 -8.16 -4.53
CA ASP A 77 -20.24 -6.94 -4.03
C ASP A 77 -20.09 -6.99 -2.48
N PRO A 78 -19.00 -6.43 -1.91
CA PRO A 78 -18.84 -6.36 -0.47
C PRO A 78 -19.90 -5.42 0.14
N VAL A 79 -20.65 -5.91 1.12
CA VAL A 79 -21.76 -5.17 1.76
C VAL A 79 -21.53 -4.88 3.24
N GLY A 80 -20.44 -5.40 3.81
CA GLY A 80 -20.11 -5.23 5.21
C GLY A 80 -19.06 -6.21 5.70
N VAL A 81 -18.86 -6.25 7.00
CA VAL A 81 -17.95 -7.21 7.65
C VAL A 81 -18.57 -7.85 8.90
N GLU A 82 -18.08 -9.03 9.23
CA GLU A 82 -18.20 -9.64 10.54
C GLU A 82 -16.90 -9.48 11.31
N ARG A 83 -16.95 -8.82 12.47
CA ARG A 83 -15.78 -8.69 13.37
C ARG A 83 -15.53 -10.03 14.06
N LEU A 84 -14.33 -10.59 13.89
CA LEU A 84 -13.93 -11.86 14.47
C LEU A 84 -12.97 -11.70 15.66
N GLY A 85 -12.31 -10.55 15.78
CA GLY A 85 -11.45 -10.25 16.92
C GLY A 85 -10.30 -9.31 16.59
N VAL A 86 -9.16 -9.56 17.24
CA VAL A 86 -7.91 -8.82 17.09
C VAL A 86 -6.83 -9.80 16.62
N ALA A 87 -6.15 -9.47 15.53
CA ALA A 87 -5.03 -10.25 15.01
C ALA A 87 -3.72 -9.90 15.73
N LEU A 88 -3.44 -8.61 15.92
CA LEU A 88 -2.27 -8.12 16.65
C LEU A 88 -2.64 -6.94 17.55
N GLU A 89 -2.14 -6.96 18.78
CA GLU A 89 -2.18 -5.84 19.72
C GLU A 89 -0.76 -5.45 20.15
N PRO A 90 -0.52 -4.21 20.61
CA PRO A 90 0.76 -3.81 21.16
C PRO A 90 1.22 -4.71 22.33
N THR A 91 2.31 -5.44 22.14
CA THR A 91 2.88 -6.34 23.17
C THR A 91 4.37 -6.12 23.42
N ALA A 92 5.04 -5.35 22.56
CA ALA A 92 6.48 -5.11 22.64
C ALA A 92 6.82 -3.61 22.62
N ALA A 93 8.02 -3.27 23.11
CA ALA A 93 8.46 -1.88 23.25
C ALA A 93 8.51 -1.10 21.92
N TYR A 94 8.82 -1.79 20.81
CA TYR A 94 8.90 -1.16 19.48
C TYR A 94 7.52 -0.82 18.88
N GLU A 95 6.43 -1.33 19.48
CA GLU A 95 5.04 -1.11 19.05
C GLU A 95 4.17 -0.54 20.18
N ALA A 96 4.80 0.01 21.24
CA ALA A 96 4.13 0.39 22.48
C ALA A 96 3.03 1.47 22.32
N LEU A 97 3.03 2.22 21.23
CA LEU A 97 1.99 3.22 20.93
C LEU A 97 0.95 2.71 19.93
N GLY A 98 1.24 1.63 19.20
CA GLY A 98 0.28 1.03 18.28
C GLY A 98 0.89 0.14 17.20
N CYS A 99 0.04 -0.75 16.68
CA CYS A 99 0.24 -1.46 15.42
C CYS A 99 -0.66 -0.82 14.36
N GLU A 100 -0.09 -0.30 13.28
CA GLU A 100 -0.79 0.54 12.31
C GLU A 100 -0.68 0.02 10.88
N ASP A 101 -1.73 0.30 10.10
CA ASP A 101 -1.77 0.23 8.64
C ASP A 101 -1.17 -1.06 8.05
N PRO A 102 -1.70 -2.25 8.40
CA PRO A 102 -1.13 -3.51 7.97
C PRO A 102 -1.27 -3.72 6.47
N ARG A 103 -0.36 -4.50 5.88
CA ARG A 103 -0.56 -5.17 4.58
C ARG A 103 -0.28 -6.65 4.76
N VAL A 104 -0.97 -7.48 4.01
CA VAL A 104 -0.82 -8.94 4.05
C VAL A 104 -0.57 -9.42 2.64
N THR A 105 0.52 -10.17 2.46
CA THR A 105 0.87 -10.84 1.22
C THR A 105 1.04 -12.32 1.51
N PHE A 106 0.46 -13.20 0.68
CA PHE A 106 0.89 -14.61 0.66
C PHE A 106 2.18 -14.71 -0.15
N VAL A 107 3.30 -15.02 0.51
CA VAL A 107 4.61 -15.14 -0.14
C VAL A 107 4.77 -16.57 -0.62
N GLU A 108 4.45 -16.81 -1.89
CA GLU A 108 4.31 -18.15 -2.49
C GLU A 108 5.53 -19.06 -2.28
N PRO A 109 6.78 -18.60 -2.50
CA PRO A 109 7.95 -19.45 -2.30
C PRO A 109 8.14 -19.97 -0.87
N LEU A 110 7.57 -19.27 0.13
CA LEU A 110 7.66 -19.62 1.54
C LEU A 110 6.40 -20.33 2.07
N GLY A 111 5.30 -20.28 1.32
CA GLY A 111 4.03 -20.90 1.69
C GLY A 111 3.44 -20.34 2.99
N VAL A 112 3.62 -19.03 3.24
CA VAL A 112 3.12 -18.35 4.43
C VAL A 112 2.54 -16.98 4.07
N TYR A 113 1.56 -16.55 4.85
CA TYR A 113 1.11 -15.16 4.86
C TYR A 113 2.08 -14.34 5.68
N VAL A 114 2.48 -13.20 5.14
CA VAL A 114 3.34 -12.23 5.81
C VAL A 114 2.56 -10.93 5.97
N MET A 115 2.39 -10.51 7.21
CA MET A 115 1.85 -9.20 7.55
C MET A 115 3.00 -8.24 7.82
N THR A 116 3.05 -7.17 7.04
CA THR A 116 3.84 -5.98 7.35
C THR A 116 2.94 -5.00 8.10
N TYR A 117 3.47 -4.32 9.10
CA TYR A 117 2.75 -3.25 9.78
C TYR A 117 3.71 -2.17 10.27
N THR A 118 3.17 -0.97 10.45
CA THR A 118 3.92 0.12 11.09
C THR A 118 3.81 -0.08 12.59
N ALA A 119 4.94 -0.38 13.24
CA ALA A 119 5.05 -0.41 14.68
C ALA A 119 5.44 0.97 15.19
N PHE A 120 4.57 1.57 16.00
CA PHE A 120 4.77 2.92 16.51
C PHE A 120 5.22 2.91 17.97
N SER A 121 6.24 3.70 18.27
CA SER A 121 6.79 3.85 19.62
C SER A 121 7.31 5.28 19.82
N PRO A 122 7.73 5.66 21.04
CA PRO A 122 8.39 6.95 21.27
C PRO A 122 9.68 7.14 20.44
N ARG A 123 10.25 6.08 19.87
CA ARG A 123 11.41 6.15 18.96
C ARG A 123 11.02 6.43 17.51
N GLY A 124 9.73 6.52 17.21
CA GLY A 124 9.20 6.72 15.86
C GLY A 124 8.57 5.46 15.26
N ALA A 125 8.20 5.58 13.99
CA ALA A 125 7.57 4.53 13.19
C ALA A 125 8.64 3.61 12.57
N CYS A 126 8.50 2.29 12.74
CA CYS A 126 9.32 1.31 12.03
C CYS A 126 8.45 0.21 11.41
N ILE A 127 9.01 -0.52 10.45
CA ILE A 127 8.32 -1.66 9.85
C ILE A 127 8.59 -2.90 10.69
N ALA A 128 7.53 -3.61 11.06
CA ALA A 128 7.60 -4.90 11.72
C ALA A 128 6.82 -5.96 10.94
N LEU A 129 7.20 -7.22 11.15
CA LEU A 129 6.64 -8.37 10.46
C LEU A 129 5.96 -9.33 11.42
N ALA A 130 4.88 -9.94 10.96
CA ALA A 130 4.30 -11.15 11.53
C ALA A 130 3.98 -12.15 10.42
N THR A 131 3.96 -13.45 10.75
CA THR A 131 3.65 -14.50 9.79
C THR A 131 2.50 -15.37 10.27
N SER A 132 1.76 -15.95 9.32
CA SER A 132 0.66 -16.85 9.60
C SER A 132 0.57 -17.94 8.52
N ARG A 133 0.03 -19.10 8.90
CA ARG A 133 -0.31 -20.18 7.96
C ARG A 133 -1.81 -20.25 7.65
N ASP A 134 -2.64 -19.60 8.46
CA ASP A 134 -4.09 -19.75 8.43
C ASP A 134 -4.85 -18.42 8.50
N LEU A 135 -4.14 -17.27 8.52
CA LEU A 135 -4.67 -15.91 8.69
C LEU A 135 -5.26 -15.61 10.09
N LEU A 136 -5.32 -16.59 10.98
CA LEU A 136 -5.94 -16.48 12.30
C LEU A 136 -4.88 -16.38 13.40
N ALA A 137 -3.89 -17.26 13.37
CA ALA A 137 -2.78 -17.27 14.33
C ALA A 137 -1.55 -16.58 13.72
N TRP A 138 -1.00 -15.59 14.43
CA TRP A 138 0.12 -14.77 13.96
C TRP A 138 1.34 -14.90 14.88
N GLU A 139 2.50 -15.21 14.29
CA GLU A 139 3.80 -15.21 14.95
C GLU A 139 4.57 -13.93 14.56
N ARG A 140 4.95 -13.10 15.54
CA ARG A 140 5.74 -11.89 15.31
C ARG A 140 7.19 -12.25 15.02
N LEU A 141 7.73 -11.73 13.91
CA LEU A 141 9.18 -11.75 13.64
C LEU A 141 9.86 -10.48 14.19
N GLY A 142 9.12 -9.39 14.35
CA GLY A 142 9.60 -8.12 14.90
C GLY A 142 10.07 -7.13 13.84
N PRO A 143 10.79 -6.06 14.26
CA PRO A 143 11.25 -5.01 13.35
C PRO A 143 12.25 -5.52 12.31
N VAL A 144 12.10 -5.01 11.08
CA VAL A 144 13.03 -5.30 9.99
C VAL A 144 14.35 -4.55 10.15
N ARG A 145 15.39 -5.03 9.47
CA ARG A 145 16.74 -4.48 9.42
C ARG A 145 17.16 -4.30 7.97
N PHE A 146 17.88 -3.22 7.73
CA PHE A 146 18.41 -2.89 6.42
C PHE A 146 19.94 -2.78 6.52
N VAL A 147 20.66 -3.29 5.54
CA VAL A 147 22.08 -3.00 5.37
C VAL A 147 22.23 -1.56 4.89
N CYS A 148 23.24 -0.85 5.39
CA CYS A 148 23.53 0.52 4.95
C CYS A 148 23.73 0.57 3.44
N HIS A 149 23.08 1.55 2.78
CA HIS A 149 23.11 1.72 1.34
C HIS A 149 23.53 3.14 0.98
N GLN A 150 24.65 3.30 0.27
CA GLN A 150 25.14 4.62 -0.17
C GLN A 150 25.23 5.66 0.97
N GLY A 151 25.57 5.21 2.19
CA GLY A 151 25.66 6.06 3.38
C GLY A 151 24.33 6.33 4.09
N VAL A 152 23.23 5.72 3.63
CA VAL A 152 21.93 5.74 4.29
C VAL A 152 21.75 4.48 5.12
N ASP A 153 21.54 4.64 6.43
CA ASP A 153 21.08 3.58 7.31
C ASP A 153 19.56 3.69 7.48
N PHE A 154 18.81 2.84 6.77
CA PHE A 154 17.35 2.83 6.90
C PHE A 154 16.86 2.35 8.27
N GLY A 155 17.71 1.74 9.09
CA GLY A 155 17.38 1.35 10.47
C GLY A 155 17.21 2.55 11.41
N ASP A 156 17.86 3.68 11.08
CA ASP A 156 17.79 4.93 11.86
C ASP A 156 16.79 5.95 11.29
N VAL A 157 16.06 5.58 10.24
CA VAL A 157 15.07 6.43 9.57
C VAL A 157 13.67 5.86 9.78
N PRO A 158 12.68 6.65 10.24
CA PRO A 158 11.31 6.16 10.34
C PRO A 158 10.81 5.64 8.99
N ASN A 159 10.03 4.57 8.99
CA ASN A 159 9.69 3.85 7.75
C ASN A 159 8.30 3.23 7.87
N LYS A 160 7.55 3.22 6.76
CA LYS A 160 6.16 2.73 6.70
C LYS A 160 5.75 2.33 5.27
N ASP A 161 4.45 2.13 5.06
CA ASP A 161 3.85 1.82 3.76
C ASP A 161 4.43 0.57 3.10
N ALA A 162 4.70 -0.44 3.93
CA ALA A 162 5.49 -1.58 3.53
C ALA A 162 4.64 -2.79 3.15
N PHE A 163 5.06 -3.55 2.15
CA PHE A 163 4.47 -4.84 1.77
C PHE A 163 5.42 -5.63 0.88
N PHE A 164 5.20 -6.95 0.81
CA PHE A 164 5.99 -7.83 -0.03
C PHE A 164 5.33 -8.05 -1.40
N PHE A 165 6.17 -8.33 -2.39
CA PHE A 165 5.73 -9.04 -3.60
C PHE A 165 5.31 -10.47 -3.24
N PRO A 166 4.28 -11.04 -3.92
CA PRO A 166 3.81 -12.39 -3.62
C PRO A 166 4.76 -13.48 -4.16
N GLU A 167 5.52 -13.18 -5.22
CA GLU A 167 6.44 -14.11 -5.85
C GLU A 167 7.91 -13.74 -5.60
N ALA A 168 8.81 -14.67 -5.93
CA ALA A 168 10.23 -14.39 -5.98
C ALA A 168 10.53 -13.39 -7.11
N ILE A 169 11.33 -12.38 -6.78
CA ILE A 169 11.72 -11.30 -7.68
C ILE A 169 13.25 -11.33 -7.81
N PRO A 170 13.83 -11.23 -9.01
CA PRO A 170 15.27 -11.12 -9.16
C PRO A 170 15.77 -9.78 -8.58
N ASP A 171 16.84 -9.84 -7.79
CA ASP A 171 17.54 -8.67 -7.28
C ASP A 171 18.40 -8.00 -8.36
N MET A 172 19.21 -7.02 -7.96
CA MET A 172 20.08 -6.27 -8.88
C MET A 172 21.10 -7.13 -9.63
N ASP A 173 21.48 -8.27 -9.06
CA ASP A 173 22.45 -9.23 -9.61
C ASP A 173 21.75 -10.41 -10.32
N GLY A 174 20.41 -10.38 -10.43
CA GLY A 174 19.60 -11.44 -11.04
C GLY A 174 19.36 -12.64 -10.13
N ARG A 175 19.69 -12.56 -8.83
CA ARG A 175 19.44 -13.64 -7.87
C ARG A 175 18.00 -13.58 -7.37
N GLN A 176 17.37 -14.74 -7.22
CA GLN A 176 16.01 -14.80 -6.70
C GLN A 176 15.95 -14.29 -5.26
N ALA A 177 15.06 -13.35 -5.00
CA ALA A 177 14.90 -12.66 -3.74
C ALA A 177 13.43 -12.50 -3.37
N VAL A 178 13.18 -12.22 -2.10
CA VAL A 178 11.89 -11.69 -1.64
C VAL A 178 12.04 -10.16 -1.59
N ALA A 179 11.14 -9.46 -2.28
CA ALA A 179 11.20 -8.01 -2.43
C ALA A 179 10.14 -7.32 -1.55
N LEU A 180 10.57 -6.31 -0.80
CA LEU A 180 9.76 -5.43 0.03
C LEU A 180 9.65 -4.06 -0.64
N VAL A 181 8.43 -3.60 -0.87
CA VAL A 181 8.14 -2.18 -1.10
C VAL A 181 8.07 -1.48 0.26
N HIS A 182 8.69 -0.31 0.41
CA HIS A 182 8.59 0.48 1.64
C HIS A 182 8.87 1.97 1.38
N ARG A 183 8.67 2.81 2.40
CA ARG A 183 8.78 4.27 2.28
C ARG A 183 9.49 4.88 3.48
N PRO A 184 10.82 5.10 3.42
CA PRO A 184 11.58 5.84 4.44
C PRO A 184 11.15 7.30 4.53
N LEU A 185 11.11 7.85 5.74
CA LEU A 185 10.77 9.24 6.07
C LEU A 185 12.06 9.98 6.44
N PHE A 186 12.82 10.42 5.44
CA PHE A 186 14.13 11.03 5.68
C PHE A 186 14.02 12.37 6.46
N PRO A 187 14.93 12.64 7.42
CA PRO A 187 14.94 13.94 8.11
C PRO A 187 15.08 15.10 7.12
N GLY A 188 14.21 16.11 7.24
CA GLY A 188 14.14 17.24 6.31
C GLY A 188 13.21 17.02 5.10
N THR A 189 12.61 15.84 4.96
CA THR A 189 11.49 15.61 4.01
C THR A 189 10.12 15.78 4.64
N GLU A 190 10.09 16.23 5.90
CA GLU A 190 8.82 16.62 6.52
C GLU A 190 8.21 17.76 5.72
N PRO A 191 6.88 17.78 5.54
CA PRO A 191 6.25 18.68 4.59
C PRO A 191 6.58 20.19 4.83
N GLU A 192 6.94 20.55 6.06
CA GLU A 192 7.34 21.89 6.49
C GLU A 192 8.75 22.33 6.04
N MET A 193 9.60 21.39 5.61
CA MET A 193 11.03 21.61 5.33
C MET A 193 11.40 21.51 3.83
N VAL A 194 10.47 21.12 2.96
CA VAL A 194 10.72 20.81 1.52
C VAL A 194 10.36 21.96 0.58
N VAL A 195 10.27 23.20 1.09
CA VAL A 195 10.01 24.37 0.24
C VAL A 195 11.34 25.00 -0.18
N GLY A 196 11.81 24.65 -1.39
CA GLY A 196 12.55 25.61 -2.23
C GLY A 196 14.07 25.51 -2.34
N GLU A 197 14.75 24.40 -1.98
CA GLU A 197 16.18 24.27 -2.26
C GLU A 197 16.53 23.08 -3.17
N PRO A 198 17.24 23.31 -4.30
CA PRO A 198 17.80 22.24 -5.10
C PRO A 198 19.05 21.69 -4.39
N THR A 199 19.01 20.44 -3.93
CA THR A 199 20.17 19.81 -3.28
C THR A 199 21.02 19.01 -4.27
N PRO A 200 22.37 19.08 -4.18
CA PRO A 200 23.29 18.46 -5.14
C PRO A 200 23.65 17.01 -4.77
N ARG A 201 22.73 16.22 -4.17
CA ARG A 201 23.02 14.83 -3.79
C ARG A 201 22.57 13.86 -4.89
N ALA A 202 23.39 12.82 -5.13
CA ALA A 202 23.16 11.81 -6.17
C ALA A 202 21.84 11.03 -6.00
N VAL A 203 21.27 11.05 -4.79
CA VAL A 203 19.90 10.61 -4.49
C VAL A 203 19.09 11.87 -4.23
N ASP A 204 18.05 12.06 -5.03
CA ASP A 204 17.09 13.16 -4.92
C ASP A 204 16.25 12.95 -3.64
N MET A 205 16.79 13.31 -2.49
CA MET A 205 16.23 13.04 -1.16
C MET A 205 15.16 14.05 -0.65
N PRO A 206 14.67 15.10 -1.37
CA PRO A 206 13.75 16.06 -0.74
C PRO A 206 12.36 15.49 -0.47
N HIS A 207 11.96 14.38 -1.11
CA HIS A 207 10.62 13.83 -0.97
C HIS A 207 10.59 12.39 -0.45
N GLU A 208 9.65 12.14 0.46
CA GLU A 208 9.19 10.81 0.85
C GLU A 208 8.83 9.98 -0.41
N SER A 209 9.66 8.96 -0.69
CA SER A 209 9.71 8.19 -1.93
C SER A 209 9.56 6.69 -1.67
N ILE A 210 9.07 5.92 -2.66
CA ILE A 210 8.92 4.46 -2.58
C ILE A 210 10.24 3.77 -2.95
N TRP A 211 10.61 2.78 -2.16
CA TRP A 211 11.82 1.97 -2.33
C TRP A 211 11.49 0.48 -2.41
N LEU A 212 12.35 -0.24 -3.12
CA LEU A 212 12.45 -1.69 -3.13
C LEU A 212 13.64 -2.11 -2.28
N SER A 213 13.43 -3.09 -1.43
CA SER A 213 14.47 -3.73 -0.61
C SER A 213 14.41 -5.25 -0.78
N TYR A 214 15.55 -5.89 -0.91
CA TYR A 214 15.65 -7.32 -1.26
C TYR A 214 16.34 -8.12 -0.16
N VAL A 215 15.82 -9.33 0.07
CA VAL A 215 16.47 -10.38 0.86
C VAL A 215 16.59 -11.65 0.00
N PRO A 216 17.76 -12.34 -0.01
CA PRO A 216 17.92 -13.56 -0.81
C PRO A 216 16.89 -14.63 -0.45
N LEU A 217 16.22 -15.18 -1.47
CA LEU A 217 15.17 -16.18 -1.26
C LEU A 217 15.70 -17.41 -0.52
N GLU A 218 16.91 -17.86 -0.86
CA GLU A 218 17.57 -18.99 -0.22
C GLU A 218 17.71 -18.83 1.31
N SER A 219 17.94 -17.59 1.78
CA SER A 219 18.06 -17.30 3.20
C SER A 219 16.70 -17.43 3.89
N CYS A 220 15.64 -16.91 3.26
CA CYS A 220 14.27 -17.02 3.78
C CYS A 220 13.74 -18.45 3.76
N MET A 221 14.12 -19.25 2.76
CA MET A 221 13.76 -20.67 2.70
C MET A 221 14.47 -21.49 3.78
N ALA A 222 15.70 -21.13 4.14
CA ALA A 222 16.43 -21.77 5.23
C ALA A 222 15.87 -21.37 6.61
N ASP A 223 15.51 -20.10 6.78
CA ASP A 223 14.87 -19.58 7.99
C ASP A 223 13.96 -18.40 7.64
N VAL A 224 12.65 -18.54 7.88
CA VAL A 224 11.66 -17.50 7.60
C VAL A 224 11.94 -16.18 8.35
N ARG A 225 12.67 -16.23 9.47
CA ARG A 225 13.06 -15.04 10.23
C ARG A 225 14.01 -14.13 9.46
N GLU A 226 14.69 -14.65 8.44
CA GLU A 226 15.52 -13.82 7.56
C GLU A 226 14.70 -12.86 6.69
N LEU A 227 13.37 -13.04 6.56
CA LEU A 227 12.49 -12.08 5.84
C LEU A 227 12.65 -10.62 6.28
N GLY A 228 13.09 -10.39 7.52
CA GLY A 228 13.34 -9.06 8.05
C GLY A 228 14.75 -8.52 7.77
N HIS A 229 15.63 -9.18 7.01
CA HIS A 229 17.04 -8.79 6.85
C HIS A 229 17.37 -8.39 5.40
N PHE A 230 17.09 -7.13 5.05
CA PHE A 230 17.26 -6.60 3.69
C PHE A 230 18.70 -6.15 3.41
N ARG A 231 19.21 -6.47 2.21
CA ARG A 231 20.63 -6.33 1.86
C ARG A 231 20.90 -5.49 0.61
N ALA A 232 19.91 -5.35 -0.26
CA ALA A 232 20.00 -4.54 -1.46
C ALA A 232 18.79 -3.62 -1.55
N HIS A 233 18.99 -2.41 -2.08
CA HIS A 233 18.00 -1.33 -2.04
C HIS A 233 17.99 -0.59 -3.37
N HIS A 234 16.80 -0.21 -3.83
CA HIS A 234 16.60 0.54 -5.05
C HIS A 234 15.45 1.52 -4.85
N ARG A 235 15.67 2.81 -5.14
CA ARG A 235 14.57 3.78 -5.11
C ARG A 235 13.72 3.61 -6.37
N LEU A 236 12.47 3.21 -6.17
CA LEU A 236 11.54 2.92 -7.26
C LEU A 236 10.81 4.18 -7.75
N LEU A 237 10.25 4.96 -6.83
CA LEU A 237 9.32 6.04 -7.18
C LEU A 237 9.59 7.29 -6.34
N SER A 238 9.73 8.45 -6.98
CA SER A 238 9.59 9.77 -6.34
C SER A 238 8.33 10.47 -6.86
N PRO A 239 7.81 11.51 -6.20
CA PRO A 239 6.77 12.37 -6.78
C PRO A 239 7.16 12.88 -8.17
N VAL A 240 6.25 12.79 -9.14
CA VAL A 240 6.45 13.40 -10.47
C VAL A 240 5.25 14.16 -11.04
N ALA A 241 4.09 14.10 -10.38
CA ALA A 241 2.88 14.78 -10.82
C ALA A 241 2.31 15.72 -9.74
N PRO A 242 1.53 16.76 -10.12
CA PRO A 242 0.98 17.73 -9.17
C PRO A 242 0.15 17.11 -8.03
N TRP A 243 -0.61 16.05 -8.31
CA TRP A 243 -1.50 15.40 -7.33
C TRP A 243 -0.76 14.57 -6.27
N GLU A 244 0.53 14.30 -6.50
CA GLU A 244 1.41 13.50 -5.62
C GLU A 244 2.67 14.27 -5.17
N ARG A 245 2.71 15.58 -5.45
CA ARG A 245 3.91 16.44 -5.31
C ARG A 245 4.51 16.53 -3.91
N VAL A 246 3.73 16.29 -2.87
CA VAL A 246 4.23 16.37 -1.49
C VAL A 246 5.01 15.11 -1.17
N LYS A 247 4.40 13.95 -1.43
CA LYS A 247 4.96 12.63 -1.16
C LYS A 247 4.18 11.52 -1.85
N VAL A 248 4.84 10.37 -1.98
CA VAL A 248 4.24 9.11 -2.42
C VAL A 248 4.53 8.00 -1.41
N GLY A 249 3.67 7.00 -1.37
CA GLY A 249 3.86 5.81 -0.55
C GLY A 249 3.12 4.60 -1.08
N GLY A 250 3.60 3.42 -0.70
CA GLY A 250 2.97 2.15 -1.07
C GLY A 250 1.52 2.07 -0.59
N GLY A 251 0.62 1.60 -1.44
CA GLY A 251 -0.76 1.33 -1.08
C GLY A 251 -0.96 -0.16 -0.84
N THR A 252 -1.26 -0.87 -1.91
CA THR A 252 -1.65 -2.28 -1.91
C THR A 252 -0.48 -3.19 -2.29
N PRO A 253 -0.42 -4.43 -1.75
CA PRO A 253 0.44 -5.47 -2.32
C PRO A 253 0.24 -5.61 -3.84
N PRO A 254 1.30 -5.91 -4.61
CA PRO A 254 1.20 -6.02 -6.05
C PRO A 254 0.52 -7.33 -6.43
N ILE A 255 -0.34 -7.27 -7.46
CA ILE A 255 -0.94 -8.42 -8.10
C ILE A 255 -0.36 -8.61 -9.49
N ARG A 256 -0.26 -9.87 -9.93
CA ARG A 256 0.23 -10.20 -11.26
C ARG A 256 -0.87 -10.02 -12.29
N THR A 257 -0.54 -9.32 -13.38
CA THR A 257 -1.38 -9.17 -14.57
C THR A 257 -0.56 -9.52 -15.81
N ASP A 258 -1.22 -9.62 -16.97
CA ASP A 258 -0.54 -9.86 -18.25
C ASP A 258 0.42 -8.72 -18.64
N ASP A 259 0.21 -7.52 -18.10
CA ASP A 259 1.03 -6.34 -18.36
C ASP A 259 2.18 -6.16 -17.35
N GLY A 260 2.18 -6.91 -16.25
CA GLY A 260 3.20 -6.81 -15.19
C GLY A 260 2.65 -6.91 -13.77
N TRP A 261 3.38 -6.30 -12.84
CA TRP A 261 2.94 -6.18 -11.44
C TRP A 261 2.13 -4.91 -11.26
N LEU A 262 0.82 -5.05 -11.07
CA LEU A 262 -0.07 -3.93 -10.74
C LEU A 262 -0.11 -3.72 -9.23
N MET A 263 0.15 -2.49 -8.80
CA MET A 263 -0.14 -2.04 -7.44
C MET A 263 -0.81 -0.68 -7.46
N LEU A 264 -1.64 -0.42 -6.45
CA LEU A 264 -2.10 0.92 -6.16
C LEU A 264 -1.19 1.56 -5.12
N TYR A 265 -0.92 2.84 -5.31
CA TYR A 265 -0.09 3.64 -4.41
C TYR A 265 -0.85 4.91 -4.04
N HIS A 266 -0.45 5.56 -2.96
CA HIS A 266 -1.02 6.85 -2.60
C HIS A 266 -0.05 7.98 -2.96
N GLY A 267 -0.62 9.09 -3.40
CA GLY A 267 0.06 10.36 -3.63
C GLY A 267 -0.60 11.46 -2.81
N VAL A 268 0.21 12.41 -2.37
CA VAL A 268 -0.25 13.54 -1.54
C VAL A 268 0.01 14.85 -2.25
N SER A 269 -1.00 15.70 -2.26
CA SER A 269 -0.90 17.09 -2.68
C SER A 269 -1.43 18.03 -1.61
N GLY A 270 -1.38 19.34 -1.88
CA GLY A 270 -1.93 20.37 -1.02
C GLY A 270 -0.87 21.16 -0.26
N ASP A 271 -1.32 21.95 0.72
CA ASP A 271 -0.43 22.78 1.54
C ASP A 271 0.05 21.93 2.73
N PRO A 272 1.36 21.64 2.81
CA PRO A 272 1.95 20.91 3.92
C PRO A 272 1.82 21.60 5.28
N GLY A 273 1.42 22.88 5.30
CA GLY A 273 1.42 23.73 6.48
C GLY A 273 2.78 24.39 6.72
N GLY A 274 2.89 25.09 7.85
CA GLY A 274 4.05 25.90 8.25
C GLY A 274 3.65 27.30 8.70
N ASP A 275 4.48 27.94 9.54
CA ASP A 275 4.25 29.29 10.07
C ASP A 275 2.88 29.50 10.74
N GLY A 276 2.37 28.47 11.42
CA GLY A 276 1.06 28.49 12.09
C GLY A 276 -0.15 28.29 11.16
N ARG A 277 0.05 27.99 9.87
CA ARG A 277 -1.04 27.60 8.95
C ARG A 277 -1.42 26.13 9.13
N PRO A 278 -2.72 25.80 9.12
CA PRO A 278 -3.17 24.42 9.20
C PRO A 278 -2.79 23.65 7.94
N ARG A 279 -2.38 22.39 8.11
CA ARG A 279 -2.10 21.48 6.99
C ARG A 279 -3.39 21.22 6.20
N ARG A 280 -3.31 21.32 4.87
CA ARG A 280 -4.43 21.05 3.95
C ARG A 280 -3.95 20.07 2.90
N LEU A 281 -3.85 18.82 3.30
CA LEU A 281 -3.40 17.73 2.44
C LEU A 281 -4.58 17.02 1.79
N GLN A 282 -4.35 16.48 0.61
CA GLN A 282 -5.26 15.57 -0.07
C GLN A 282 -4.51 14.29 -0.42
N TYR A 283 -5.02 13.15 0.05
CA TYR A 283 -4.49 11.83 -0.25
C TYR A 283 -5.36 11.19 -1.33
N SER A 284 -4.74 10.85 -2.46
CA SER A 284 -5.40 10.20 -3.60
C SER A 284 -4.66 8.93 -4.00
N ALA A 285 -5.33 8.01 -4.70
CA ALA A 285 -4.76 6.77 -5.20
C ALA A 285 -4.31 6.91 -6.66
N GLY A 286 -3.14 6.37 -6.99
CA GLY A 286 -2.67 6.14 -8.35
C GLY A 286 -2.48 4.66 -8.64
N ALA A 287 -2.38 4.32 -9.93
CA ALA A 287 -2.06 2.97 -10.39
C ALA A 287 -0.63 2.94 -10.95
N LEU A 288 0.11 1.89 -10.59
CA LEU A 288 1.48 1.64 -11.02
C LEU A 288 1.57 0.20 -11.55
N VAL A 289 2.08 0.04 -12.76
CA VAL A 289 2.41 -1.27 -13.34
C VAL A 289 3.91 -1.34 -13.54
N LEU A 290 4.53 -2.35 -12.94
CA LEU A 290 5.97 -2.63 -13.02
C LEU A 290 6.21 -3.82 -13.93
N ASP A 291 7.38 -3.94 -14.55
CA ASP A 291 7.71 -5.08 -15.39
C ASP A 291 7.67 -6.39 -14.59
N GLN A 292 7.10 -7.43 -15.17
CA GLN A 292 6.91 -8.73 -14.53
C GLN A 292 8.22 -9.41 -14.08
N HIS A 293 9.32 -9.18 -14.81
CA HIS A 293 10.62 -9.78 -14.53
C HIS A 293 11.50 -8.84 -13.73
N ASP A 294 11.40 -7.54 -13.98
CA ASP A 294 12.21 -6.53 -13.33
C ASP A 294 11.33 -5.39 -12.78
N PRO A 295 10.85 -5.47 -11.52
CA PRO A 295 9.93 -4.48 -10.98
C PRO A 295 10.58 -3.11 -10.74
N ARG A 296 11.87 -2.93 -11.04
CA ARG A 296 12.51 -1.60 -11.09
C ARG A 296 12.09 -0.82 -12.33
N ILE A 297 11.57 -1.50 -13.36
CA ILE A 297 11.13 -0.90 -14.61
C ILE A 297 9.64 -0.56 -14.49
N ILE A 298 9.33 0.72 -14.49
CA ILE A 298 7.95 1.22 -14.53
C ILE A 298 7.42 1.09 -15.96
N ARG A 299 6.37 0.29 -16.13
CA ARG A 299 5.66 0.09 -17.41
C ARG A 299 4.53 1.10 -17.59
N TYR A 300 3.88 1.47 -16.48
CA TYR A 300 2.79 2.44 -16.45
C TYR A 300 2.74 3.11 -15.08
N ARG A 301 2.50 4.43 -15.06
CA ARG A 301 2.16 5.21 -13.87
C ARG A 301 1.00 6.13 -14.24
N SER A 302 -0.07 6.11 -13.47
CA SER A 302 -1.25 6.93 -13.78
C SER A 302 -0.90 8.43 -13.72
N PRO A 303 -1.17 9.20 -14.78
CA PRO A 303 -0.85 10.63 -14.80
C PRO A 303 -1.73 11.44 -13.84
N GLU A 304 -2.96 10.97 -13.62
CA GLU A 304 -3.95 11.52 -12.69
C GLU A 304 -4.34 10.46 -11.65
N PRO A 305 -4.95 10.85 -10.53
CA PRO A 305 -5.48 9.89 -9.56
C PRO A 305 -6.52 8.96 -10.21
N VAL A 306 -6.45 7.67 -9.89
CA VAL A 306 -7.47 6.67 -10.25
C VAL A 306 -8.63 6.65 -9.25
N LEU A 307 -8.41 7.22 -8.05
CA LEU A 307 -9.42 7.53 -7.04
C LEU A 307 -8.94 8.76 -6.25
N ALA A 308 -9.76 9.80 -6.19
CA ALA A 308 -9.55 10.98 -5.35
C ALA A 308 -10.74 11.15 -4.40
N PRO A 309 -10.58 11.83 -3.24
CA PRO A 309 -11.70 12.08 -2.33
C PRO A 309 -12.82 12.89 -3.00
N GLU A 310 -14.03 12.35 -3.02
CA GLU A 310 -15.22 13.00 -3.61
C GLU A 310 -16.46 12.83 -2.73
N LEU A 311 -16.57 11.71 -2.01
CA LEU A 311 -17.72 11.45 -1.13
C LEU A 311 -17.58 12.17 0.22
N PRO A 312 -18.68 12.54 0.89
CA PRO A 312 -18.65 13.10 2.24
C PRO A 312 -17.82 12.24 3.22
N GLU A 313 -17.91 10.92 3.10
CA GLU A 313 -17.20 9.94 3.91
C GLU A 313 -15.68 9.96 3.69
N GLU A 314 -15.21 10.45 2.54
CA GLU A 314 -13.78 10.60 2.16
C GLU A 314 -13.26 12.01 2.47
N MET A 315 -14.16 13.00 2.53
CA MET A 315 -13.83 14.40 2.80
C MET A 315 -13.94 14.77 4.29
N LEU A 316 -14.75 14.04 5.07
CA LEU A 316 -15.06 14.37 6.47
C LEU A 316 -14.73 13.20 7.40
N GLY A 317 -13.79 13.43 8.31
CA GLY A 317 -13.34 12.48 9.31
C GLY A 317 -12.23 13.08 10.19
N ILE A 318 -11.40 12.25 10.80
CA ILE A 318 -10.27 12.72 11.63
C ILE A 318 -9.25 13.46 10.77
N VAL A 319 -8.96 12.91 9.59
CA VAL A 319 -8.16 13.57 8.56
C VAL A 319 -9.03 13.73 7.33
N ALA A 320 -9.34 14.97 6.99
CA ALA A 320 -10.15 15.29 5.82
C ALA A 320 -9.42 14.99 4.50
N ASN A 321 -10.20 14.72 3.45
CA ASN A 321 -9.74 14.52 2.07
C ASN A 321 -8.76 13.34 1.93
N VAL A 322 -9.16 12.16 2.38
CA VAL A 322 -8.35 10.95 2.32
C VAL A 322 -9.09 9.81 1.63
N VAL A 323 -8.48 9.30 0.56
CA VAL A 323 -8.66 7.91 0.11
C VAL A 323 -7.30 7.21 0.19
N PHE A 324 -7.23 6.10 0.93
CA PHE A 324 -5.96 5.43 1.23
C PHE A 324 -6.03 3.94 0.88
N PRO A 325 -5.63 3.53 -0.35
CA PRO A 325 -5.76 2.16 -0.82
C PRO A 325 -4.73 1.28 -0.10
N THR A 326 -5.18 0.17 0.51
CA THR A 326 -4.32 -0.67 1.36
C THR A 326 -4.46 -2.15 1.11
N ALA A 327 -5.57 -2.56 0.48
CA ALA A 327 -5.85 -3.94 0.18
C ALA A 327 -6.47 -4.11 -1.22
N VAL A 328 -6.19 -5.26 -1.82
CA VAL A 328 -6.84 -5.73 -3.05
C VAL A 328 -7.33 -7.16 -2.91
N ASP A 329 -8.39 -7.51 -3.64
CA ASP A 329 -8.91 -8.87 -3.81
C ASP A 329 -9.21 -9.11 -5.29
N CYS A 330 -8.49 -10.04 -5.93
CA CYS A 330 -8.76 -10.46 -7.29
C CYS A 330 -10.02 -11.34 -7.30
N ARG A 331 -11.08 -10.91 -7.99
CA ARG A 331 -12.42 -11.53 -7.97
C ARG A 331 -12.53 -12.76 -8.89
N HIS A 332 -11.55 -13.66 -8.76
CA HIS A 332 -11.54 -14.96 -9.44
C HIS A 332 -12.74 -15.83 -9.03
N ASP A 333 -13.29 -15.61 -7.84
CA ASP A 333 -14.52 -16.25 -7.34
C ASP A 333 -15.75 -15.95 -8.21
N LEU A 334 -15.77 -14.78 -8.87
CA LEU A 334 -16.82 -14.39 -9.81
C LEU A 334 -16.59 -14.90 -11.24
N GLY A 335 -15.49 -15.62 -11.50
CA GLY A 335 -15.08 -16.00 -12.86
C GLY A 335 -14.68 -14.81 -13.73
N ARG A 336 -14.36 -13.66 -13.10
CA ARG A 336 -13.99 -12.40 -13.75
C ARG A 336 -12.59 -11.97 -13.28
N PRO A 337 -11.51 -12.59 -13.80
CA PRO A 337 -10.14 -12.33 -13.35
C PRO A 337 -9.66 -10.89 -13.57
N GLU A 338 -10.33 -10.13 -14.44
CA GLU A 338 -10.10 -8.72 -14.68
C GLU A 338 -10.71 -7.80 -13.61
N LEU A 339 -11.55 -8.33 -12.71
CA LEU A 339 -12.16 -7.55 -11.64
C LEU A 339 -11.32 -7.64 -10.37
N VAL A 340 -10.93 -6.47 -9.85
CA VAL A 340 -10.15 -6.34 -8.64
C VAL A 340 -10.90 -5.40 -7.70
N ASP A 341 -11.28 -5.91 -6.53
CA ASP A 341 -11.81 -5.06 -5.47
C ASP A 341 -10.67 -4.46 -4.67
N VAL A 342 -10.78 -3.18 -4.34
CA VAL A 342 -9.82 -2.39 -3.60
C VAL A 342 -10.48 -1.89 -2.33
N TYR A 343 -9.88 -2.21 -1.18
CA TYR A 343 -10.33 -1.72 0.12
C TYR A 343 -9.42 -0.57 0.55
N TYR A 344 -10.04 0.53 0.97
CA TYR A 344 -9.34 1.79 1.21
C TYR A 344 -9.88 2.52 2.44
N GLY A 345 -8.99 3.20 3.16
CA GLY A 345 -9.38 4.10 4.24
C GLY A 345 -10.05 5.37 3.68
N MET A 346 -11.10 5.84 4.36
CA MET A 346 -11.84 7.05 4.03
C MET A 346 -11.77 8.01 5.22
N ALA A 347 -11.17 9.19 4.98
CA ALA A 347 -11.04 10.29 5.94
C ALA A 347 -10.49 9.92 7.34
N ASP A 348 -9.61 8.92 7.45
CA ASP A 348 -9.16 8.32 8.71
C ASP A 348 -10.32 8.06 9.69
N ASN A 349 -11.40 7.45 9.19
CA ASN A 349 -12.55 7.10 10.02
C ASN A 349 -13.12 5.71 9.73
N ARG A 350 -13.21 5.35 8.46
CA ARG A 350 -13.93 4.16 7.97
C ARG A 350 -13.24 3.52 6.78
N ILE A 351 -13.75 2.37 6.35
CA ILE A 351 -13.24 1.61 5.21
C ILE A 351 -14.29 1.56 4.11
N GLY A 352 -13.89 1.96 2.90
CA GLY A 352 -14.65 1.80 1.68
C GLY A 352 -14.12 0.66 0.81
N ALA A 353 -14.91 0.29 -0.19
CA ALA A 353 -14.49 -0.55 -1.29
C ALA A 353 -14.76 0.13 -2.64
N ALA A 354 -13.88 -0.11 -3.60
CA ALA A 354 -14.03 0.27 -4.99
C ALA A 354 -13.60 -0.89 -5.90
N ARG A 355 -14.15 -0.97 -7.10
CA ARG A 355 -13.80 -2.00 -8.09
C ARG A 355 -13.03 -1.39 -9.25
N LEU A 356 -11.90 -2.01 -9.55
CA LEU A 356 -11.14 -1.80 -10.78
C LEU A 356 -11.51 -2.92 -11.76
N GLU A 357 -11.78 -2.54 -13.00
CA GLU A 357 -11.78 -3.45 -14.14
C GLU A 357 -10.47 -3.23 -14.90
N LEU A 358 -9.63 -4.26 -14.97
CA LEU A 358 -8.34 -4.17 -15.64
C LEU A 358 -8.55 -3.85 -17.12
N PRO A 359 -7.81 -2.87 -17.68
CA PRO A 359 -7.88 -2.62 -19.11
C PRO A 359 -7.25 -3.79 -19.88
N ASP A 360 -7.74 -4.05 -21.10
CA ASP A 360 -7.18 -5.11 -21.96
C ASP A 360 -5.70 -4.88 -22.32
N ARG A 361 -5.26 -3.62 -22.28
CA ARG A 361 -3.88 -3.17 -22.52
C ARG A 361 -3.59 -1.89 -21.75
N LEU A 362 -2.33 -1.69 -21.37
CA LEU A 362 -1.88 -0.42 -20.78
C LEU A 362 -2.20 0.80 -21.67
N PRO A 363 -2.70 1.90 -21.10
CA PRO A 363 -2.86 3.16 -21.82
C PRO A 363 -1.52 3.72 -22.33
N PRO A 364 -1.42 4.18 -23.60
CA PRO A 364 -0.17 4.61 -24.23
C PRO A 364 0.36 5.95 -23.71
N ASP A 365 -0.51 6.79 -23.13
CA ASP A 365 -0.18 8.17 -22.75
C ASP A 365 0.49 8.27 -21.36
N ALA A 366 0.68 7.15 -20.66
CA ALA A 366 1.33 7.14 -19.36
C ALA A 366 2.86 7.14 -19.51
N LEU A 367 3.47 8.24 -19.09
CA LEU A 367 4.92 8.38 -19.07
C LEU A 367 5.48 7.68 -17.83
N ALA A 368 6.37 6.71 -18.03
CA ALA A 368 7.27 6.22 -17.00
C ALA A 368 8.25 7.36 -16.68
N ASP A 369 7.93 8.15 -15.65
CA ASP A 369 8.73 9.26 -15.10
C ASP A 369 9.35 10.18 -16.16
N PRO A 370 8.59 11.13 -16.73
CA PRO A 370 9.11 12.01 -17.77
C PRO A 370 10.34 12.80 -17.26
N PRO A 371 11.36 13.06 -18.10
CA PRO A 371 12.62 13.69 -17.68
C PRO A 371 12.48 15.06 -16.99
N GLY A 372 11.39 15.79 -17.27
CA GLY A 372 11.05 17.06 -16.61
C GLY A 372 9.97 16.93 -15.51
N GLY A 373 9.60 15.70 -15.15
CA GLY A 373 8.54 15.40 -14.21
C GLY A 373 8.98 15.37 -12.76
N ARG A 374 10.29 15.39 -12.43
CA ARG A 374 10.70 15.52 -11.02
C ARG A 374 10.32 16.93 -10.55
N VAL A 375 9.25 17.02 -9.76
CA VAL A 375 8.71 18.27 -9.20
C VAL A 375 9.38 18.59 -7.88
#